data_AF-A0A6G6PJ74-F1
#
_entry.id   AF-A0A6G6PJ74-F1
#
_cell.length_a   1.000
_cell.length_b   1.000
_cell.length_c   1.000
_cell.angle_alpha   90.00
_cell.angle_beta   90.00
_cell.angle_gamma   90.00
#
_symmetry.space_group_name_H-M   'P 1'
#
loop_
_entity.id
_entity.type
_entity.pdbx_description
1 polymer ?
#
loop_
_entity_poly.entity_id
_entity_poly.type
_entity_poly.pdbx_seq_one_letter_code
_entity_poly.pdbx_strand_id
1 'polypeptide(L)'
;MLAILLAQLWGDEPVSKWLFLNKPTSVLDIHHQQHLFRLLRHLVNTRKINVCCVLRDLNLTARFADHIILMHQGQIIAEYLSLY
;
A
#
# COMPACT_ATOMS: atom_id res chain seq x y z
N MET A 1 3.07 4.13 14.99
CA MET A 1 3.47 2.77 15.42
C MET A 1 2.39 2.06 16.26
N LEU A 2 1.09 2.40 16.19
CA LEU A 2 0.08 1.67 17.01
C LEU A 2 -1.30 1.42 16.39
N ALA A 3 -1.67 1.97 15.23
CA ALA A 3 -3.06 1.87 14.75
C ALA A 3 -3.36 0.75 13.74
N ILE A 4 -2.35 0.12 13.14
CA ILE A 4 -2.54 -0.64 11.89
C ILE A 4 -2.66 -2.17 12.09
N LEU A 5 -2.24 -2.71 13.25
CA LEU A 5 -2.09 -4.17 13.39
C LEU A 5 -3.34 -4.94 13.84
N LEU A 6 -4.37 -4.31 14.41
CA LEU A 6 -5.49 -5.05 15.03
C LEU A 6 -6.88 -4.83 14.39
N ALA A 7 -7.07 -3.84 13.51
CA ALA A 7 -8.42 -3.48 13.04
C ALA A 7 -8.86 -4.12 11.70
N GLN A 8 -7.98 -4.80 10.97
CA GLN A 8 -8.26 -5.15 9.55
C GLN A 8 -8.61 -6.61 9.26
N LEU A 9 -8.78 -7.44 10.30
CA LEU A 9 -9.10 -8.86 10.11
C LEU A 9 -10.33 -9.36 10.87
N TRP A 10 -11.10 -8.50 11.54
CA TRP A 10 -12.29 -8.97 12.28
C TRP A 10 -13.57 -8.29 11.80
N GLY A 11 -14.28 -8.97 10.90
CA GLY A 11 -15.63 -8.61 10.45
C GLY A 11 -16.10 -9.52 9.32
N ASP A 12 -17.20 -10.25 9.53
CA ASP A 12 -17.82 -11.23 8.61
C ASP A 12 -18.64 -10.56 7.47
N GLU A 13 -18.53 -9.25 7.31
CA GLU A 13 -19.28 -8.48 6.31
C GLU A 13 -18.48 -8.39 4.99
N PRO A 14 -19.14 -8.32 3.81
CA PRO A 14 -18.50 -8.22 2.50
C PRO A 14 -17.95 -6.81 2.23
N VAL A 15 -17.33 -6.19 3.23
CA VAL A 15 -16.63 -4.92 3.11
C VAL A 15 -15.29 -5.23 2.45
N SER A 16 -15.00 -4.61 1.29
CA SER A 16 -13.71 -4.73 0.61
C SER A 16 -12.58 -4.63 1.64
N LYS A 17 -11.83 -5.72 1.82
CA LYS A 17 -10.82 -5.80 2.87
C LYS A 17 -9.70 -4.82 2.52
N TRP A 18 -9.53 -3.80 3.34
CA TRP A 18 -8.39 -2.89 3.21
C TRP A 18 -7.18 -3.47 3.94
N LEU A 19 -5.99 -3.19 3.44
CA LEU A 19 -4.71 -3.46 4.09
C LEU A 19 -3.91 -2.16 4.13
N PHE A 20 -3.70 -1.61 5.32
CA PHE A 20 -2.87 -0.44 5.54
C PHE A 20 -1.46 -0.89 5.94
N LEU A 21 -0.42 -0.31 5.32
CA LEU A 21 0.97 -0.64 5.60
C LEU A 21 1.77 0.65 5.81
N ASN A 22 2.34 0.83 7.00
CA ASN A 22 3.19 1.97 7.29
C ASN A 22 4.67 1.61 7.11
N LYS A 23 5.29 2.12 6.05
CA LYS A 23 6.71 1.89 5.73
C LYS A 23 7.09 0.40 5.73
N PRO A 24 6.36 -0.48 5.02
CA PRO A 24 6.58 -1.93 5.08
C PRO A 24 7.94 -2.38 4.54
N THR A 25 8.67 -1.49 3.87
CA THR A 25 9.97 -1.75 3.26
C THR A 25 11.17 -1.36 4.11
N SER A 26 10.97 -0.73 5.28
CA SER A 26 12.05 -0.01 5.97
C SER A 26 13.23 -0.87 6.44
N VAL A 27 13.03 -2.18 6.60
CA VAL A 27 14.06 -3.14 7.06
C VAL A 27 14.39 -4.18 5.98
N LEU A 28 13.75 -4.11 4.82
CA LEU A 28 13.92 -5.09 3.75
C LEU A 28 14.94 -4.59 2.73
N ASP A 29 15.76 -5.50 2.19
CA ASP A 29 16.56 -5.20 1.00
C ASP A 29 15.68 -5.04 -0.26
N ILE A 30 16.27 -4.51 -1.33
CA ILE A 30 15.55 -4.20 -2.58
C ILE A 30 14.84 -5.44 -3.17
N HIS A 31 15.44 -6.63 -3.06
CA HIS A 31 14.85 -7.86 -3.58
C HIS A 31 13.59 -8.24 -2.81
N HIS A 32 13.66 -8.24 -1.48
CA HIS A 32 12.52 -8.54 -0.60
C HIS A 32 11.43 -7.48 -0.70
N GLN A 33 11.78 -6.20 -0.87
CA GLN A 33 10.80 -5.14 -1.14
C GLN A 33 10.00 -5.42 -2.42
N GLN A 34 10.68 -5.76 -3.52
CA GLN A 34 9.99 -6.12 -4.76
C GLN A 34 9.11 -7.36 -4.61
N HIS A 35 9.59 -8.38 -3.91
CA HIS A 35 8.81 -9.59 -3.67
C HIS A 35 7.52 -9.28 -2.90
N LEU A 36 7.61 -8.47 -1.84
CA LEU A 36 6.45 -8.05 -1.05
C LEU A 36 5.41 -7.34 -1.92
N PHE A 37 5.80 -6.35 -2.73
CA PHE A 37 4.82 -5.64 -3.58
C PHE A 37 4.22 -6.52 -4.67
N ARG A 38 4.97 -7.50 -5.21
CA ARG A 38 4.40 -8.49 -6.13
C ARG A 38 3.33 -9.33 -5.45
N LEU A 39 3.56 -9.74 -4.20
CA LEU A 39 2.58 -10.48 -3.41
C LEU A 39 1.34 -9.63 -3.12
N LEU A 40 1.53 -8.38 -2.69
CA LEU A 40 0.42 -7.44 -2.46
C LEU A 40 -0.41 -7.23 -3.73
N ARG A 41 0.23 -7.01 -4.87
CA ARG A 41 -0.42 -6.88 -6.18
C ARG A 41 -1.23 -8.14 -6.53
N HIS A 42 -0.66 -9.32 -6.28
CA HIS A 42 -1.37 -10.57 -6.50
C HIS A 42 -2.61 -10.71 -5.61
N LEU A 43 -2.51 -10.31 -4.32
CA LEU A 43 -3.66 -10.35 -3.41
C LEU A 43 -4.76 -9.36 -3.81
N VAL A 44 -4.41 -8.14 -4.22
CA VAL A 44 -5.38 -7.15 -4.75
C VAL A 44 -6.17 -7.75 -5.91
N ASN A 45 -5.46 -8.34 -6.87
CA ASN A 45 -6.07 -8.90 -8.08
C ASN A 45 -6.91 -10.15 -7.82
N THR A 46 -6.52 -11.01 -6.88
CA THR A 46 -7.17 -12.32 -6.66
C THR A 46 -8.24 -12.30 -5.57
N ARG A 47 -8.07 -11.45 -4.55
CA ARG A 47 -8.92 -11.46 -3.35
C ARG A 47 -9.75 -10.20 -3.16
N LYS A 48 -9.77 -9.30 -4.15
CA LYS A 48 -10.50 -8.01 -4.11
C LYS A 48 -10.21 -7.21 -2.84
N ILE A 49 -8.95 -7.23 -2.42
CA ILE A 49 -8.48 -6.42 -1.29
C ILE A 49 -7.93 -5.10 -1.82
N ASN A 50 -8.07 -4.03 -1.05
CA ASN A 50 -7.44 -2.74 -1.34
C ASN A 50 -6.22 -2.58 -0.46
N VAL A 51 -5.12 -2.03 -0.99
CA VAL A 51 -3.89 -1.84 -0.23
C VAL A 51 -3.52 -0.35 -0.22
N CYS A 52 -3.26 0.20 0.96
CA CYS A 52 -2.78 1.57 1.12
C CYS A 52 -1.45 1.57 1.88
N CYS A 53 -0.39 2.08 1.27
CA CYS A 53 0.95 2.04 1.82
C CYS A 53 1.55 3.44 1.94
N VAL A 54 2.28 3.69 3.03
CA VAL A 54 3.19 4.83 3.13
C VAL A 54 4.59 4.39 2.71
N LEU A 55 5.03 4.85 1.55
CA LEU A 55 6.31 4.50 0.94
C LEU A 55 7.29 5.68 0.96
N ARG A 56 8.58 5.38 1.03
CA ARG A 56 9.66 6.38 0.94
C ARG A 56 10.39 6.36 -0.40
N ASP A 57 10.22 5.29 -1.16
CA ASP A 57 10.89 5.06 -2.44
C ASP A 57 9.91 5.35 -3.58
N LEU A 58 10.20 6.37 -4.39
CA LEU A 58 9.36 6.78 -5.51
C LEU A 58 9.37 5.77 -6.65
N ASN A 59 10.47 5.04 -6.88
CA ASN A 59 10.55 4.03 -7.95
C ASN A 59 9.63 2.84 -7.64
N LEU A 60 9.61 2.39 -6.39
CA LEU A 60 8.67 1.34 -5.97
C LEU A 60 7.23 1.83 -6.02
N THR A 61 6.98 3.05 -5.53
CA THR A 61 5.66 3.65 -5.57
C THR A 61 5.13 3.74 -7.01
N ALA A 62 5.91 4.31 -7.93
CA ALA A 62 5.54 4.47 -9.33
C ALA A 62 5.32 3.13 -10.05
N ARG A 63 6.02 2.06 -9.62
CA ARG A 63 5.92 0.74 -10.26
C ARG A 63 4.70 -0.07 -9.82
N PHE A 64 4.28 0.06 -8.56
CA PHE A 64 3.31 -0.86 -7.96
C PHE A 64 2.01 -0.21 -7.50
N ALA A 65 1.98 1.12 -7.34
CA ALA A 65 0.78 1.82 -6.91
C ALA A 65 -0.11 2.17 -8.11
N ASP A 66 -1.41 1.90 -7.97
CA ASP A 66 -2.43 2.40 -8.91
C ASP A 66 -2.74 3.87 -8.64
N HIS A 67 -2.63 4.29 -7.38
CA HIS A 67 -2.90 5.65 -6.95
C HIS A 67 -1.82 6.13 -5.98
N ILE A 68 -1.32 7.35 -6.20
CA ILE A 68 -0.23 7.95 -5.43
C ILE A 68 -0.67 9.33 -4.97
N ILE A 69 -0.56 9.56 -3.66
CA ILE A 69 -0.76 10.86 -3.04
C ILE A 69 0.57 11.32 -2.49
N LEU A 70 1.07 12.47 -2.97
CA LEU A 70 2.26 13.11 -2.43
C LEU A 70 1.85 14.16 -1.42
N MET A 71 2.37 14.03 -0.19
CA MET A 71 2.09 14.96 0.89
C MET A 71 3.35 15.72 1.31
N HIS A 72 3.19 17.01 1.60
CA HIS A 72 4.22 17.86 2.18
C HIS A 72 3.61 18.75 3.25
N GLN A 73 4.22 18.79 4.44
CA GLN A 73 3.73 19.59 5.59
C GLN A 73 2.24 19.39 5.93
N GLY A 74 1.74 18.16 5.79
CA GLY A 74 0.33 17.83 6.07
C GLY A 74 -0.65 18.19 4.95
N GLN A 75 -0.18 18.77 3.85
CA GLN A 75 -0.99 19.07 2.67
C GLN A 75 -0.69 18.10 1.53
N ILE A 76 -1.71 17.79 0.73
CA ILE A 76 -1.53 17.07 -0.54
C ILE A 76 -1.00 18.07 -1.56
N ILE A 77 0.18 17.80 -2.12
CA ILE A 77 0.82 18.66 -3.11
C ILE A 77 0.76 18.10 -4.52
N ALA A 78 0.54 16.79 -4.66
CA ALA A 78 0.32 16.14 -5.94
C ALA A 78 -0.45 14.84 -5.76
N GLU A 79 -1.16 14.45 -6.81
CA GLU A 79 -1.92 13.22 -6.92
C GLU A 79 -1.65 12.62 -8.30
N TYR A 80 -1.41 11.31 -8.36
CA TYR A 80 -1.22 10.57 -9.59
C TYR A 80 -2.08 9.32 -9.57
N LEU A 81 -2.93 9.19 -10.57
CA LEU A 81 -3.73 7.99 -10.81
C LEU A 81 -3.18 7.30 -12.06
N SER A 82 -2.71 6.08 -11.89
CA SER A 82 -2.32 5.22 -12.99
C SER A 82 -3.60 4.78 -13.72
N LEU A 83 -3.89 5.41 -14.85
CA LEU A 83 -4.97 5.01 -15.74
C LEU A 83 -4.51 3.79 -16.55
N TYR A 84 -4.68 2.60 -15.96
CA TYR A 84 -4.64 1.32 -16.65
C TYR A 84 -6.01 0.66 -16.59
#